data_AF-A0A966D8E5-F1
#
_entry.id   AF-A0A966D8E5-F1
#
_cell.length_a   1.000
_cell.length_b   1.000
_cell.length_c   1.000
_cell.angle_alpha   90.00
_cell.angle_beta   90.00
_cell.angle_gamma   90.00
#
_symmetry.space_group_name_H-M   'P 1'
#
loop_
_entity.id
_entity.type
_entity.pdbx_description
1 polymer ?
#
loop_
_entity_poly.entity_id
_entity_poly.type
_entity_poly.pdbx_seq_one_letter_code
_entity_poly.pdbx_strand_id
1 'polypeptide(L)'
;LKEITKEEATFKICKIKSKKILGKEKVQLTTNDGRTIITTNIAYKPKASIKLDLEENVIKEYFPLEKGREVLVIGGKHIGQIAKIESIKPSNMQRQMLIQLKESGIDFETTEKNIVVIN
;
A
#
# COMPACT_ATOMS: atom_id res chain seq x y z
N LEU A 1 19.03 -9.29 6.41
CA LEU A 1 18.13 -10.28 5.77
C LEU A 1 17.26 -10.87 6.87
N LYS A 2 15.96 -11.02 6.65
CA LYS A 2 15.05 -11.64 7.62
C LYS A 2 14.68 -13.00 7.07
N GLU A 3 14.80 -14.03 7.89
CA GLU A 3 14.37 -15.37 7.51
C GLU A 3 12.85 -15.38 7.38
N ILE A 4 12.37 -16.06 6.35
CA ILE A 4 10.95 -16.24 6.04
C ILE A 4 10.67 -17.72 5.85
N THR A 5 9.44 -18.11 6.14
CA THR A 5 8.99 -19.48 5.85
C THR A 5 8.77 -19.69 4.34
N LYS A 6 8.68 -20.95 3.90
CA LYS A 6 8.35 -21.27 2.51
C LYS A 6 6.99 -20.70 2.11
N GLU A 7 6.03 -20.69 3.03
CA GLU A 7 4.69 -20.16 2.79
C GLU A 7 4.72 -18.64 2.57
N GLU A 8 5.49 -17.90 3.38
CA GLU A 8 5.66 -16.46 3.22
C GLU A 8 6.40 -16.09 1.92
N ALA A 9 7.28 -16.96 1.44
CA ALA A 9 7.98 -16.76 0.18
C ALA A 9 7.05 -16.83 -1.05
N THR A 10 5.84 -17.41 -0.92
CA THR A 10 4.87 -17.48 -2.02
C THR A 10 4.12 -16.18 -2.27
N PHE A 11 4.18 -15.21 -1.35
CA PHE A 11 3.42 -13.97 -1.50
C PHE A 11 4.26 -12.71 -1.26
N LYS A 12 3.76 -11.60 -1.77
CA LYS A 12 4.35 -10.27 -1.56
C LYS A 12 3.28 -9.21 -1.39
N ILE A 13 3.48 -8.32 -0.42
CA ILE A 13 2.65 -7.14 -0.27
C ILE A 13 3.19 -6.05 -1.20
N CYS A 14 2.34 -5.59 -2.10
CA CYS A 14 2.67 -4.60 -3.11
C CYS A 14 1.69 -3.44 -3.04
N LYS A 15 2.22 -2.22 -3.07
CA LYS A 15 1.40 -1.02 -3.12
C LYS A 15 0.93 -0.71 -4.54
N ILE A 16 -0.32 -0.33 -4.72
CA ILE A 16 -0.88 0.14 -5.98
C ILE A 16 -0.42 1.58 -6.24
N LYS A 17 0.41 1.76 -7.27
CA LYS A 17 0.95 3.05 -7.69
C LYS A 17 -0.02 3.80 -8.60
N SER A 18 -0.63 3.10 -9.56
CA SER A 18 -1.60 3.70 -10.48
C SER A 18 -2.68 2.70 -10.86
N LYS A 19 -3.82 3.26 -11.27
CA LYS A 19 -4.98 2.54 -11.77
C LYS A 19 -5.37 3.16 -13.11
N LYS A 20 -5.55 2.33 -14.13
CA LYS A 20 -6.04 2.74 -15.45
C LYS A 20 -7.23 1.88 -15.84
N ILE A 21 -8.30 2.52 -16.31
CA ILE A 21 -9.46 1.81 -16.86
C ILE A 21 -9.19 1.60 -18.35
N LEU A 22 -9.23 0.34 -18.80
CA LEU A 22 -8.89 -0.04 -20.18
C LEU A 22 -10.14 -0.16 -21.08
N GLY A 23 -11.35 -0.20 -20.51
CA GLY A 23 -12.61 -0.45 -21.21
C GLY A 23 -13.12 -1.89 -20.99
N LYS A 24 -14.43 -2.13 -21.23
CA LYS A 24 -15.12 -3.41 -20.95
C LYS A 24 -14.91 -3.91 -19.51
N GLU A 25 -15.08 -3.01 -18.53
CA GLU A 25 -14.94 -3.31 -17.08
C GLU A 25 -13.55 -3.80 -16.64
N LYS A 26 -12.52 -3.71 -17.50
CA LYS A 26 -11.15 -4.07 -17.14
C LYS A 26 -10.39 -2.89 -16.54
N VAL A 27 -9.69 -3.17 -15.46
CA VAL A 27 -8.83 -2.26 -14.71
C VAL A 27 -7.41 -2.80 -14.73
N GLN A 28 -6.48 -1.94 -15.09
CA GLN A 28 -5.05 -2.18 -14.95
C GLN A 28 -4.55 -1.51 -13.67
N LEU A 29 -3.89 -2.29 -12.83
CA LEU A 29 -3.20 -1.84 -11.63
C LEU A 29 -1.70 -1.99 -11.85
N THR A 30 -0.97 -0.89 -11.66
CA THR A 30 0.50 -0.93 -11.64
C THR A 30 0.97 -0.84 -10.20
N THR A 31 1.82 -1.77 -9.79
CA THR A 31 2.36 -1.81 -8.43
C THR A 31 3.70 -1.06 -8.32
N ASN A 32 4.12 -0.77 -7.09
CA ASN A 32 5.45 -0.24 -6.78
C ASN A 32 6.56 -1.12 -7.39
N ASP A 33 6.37 -2.44 -7.36
CA ASP A 33 7.33 -3.45 -7.83
C ASP A 33 7.44 -3.54 -9.36
N GLY A 34 6.80 -2.62 -10.09
CA GLY A 34 6.80 -2.60 -11.56
C GLY A 34 5.84 -3.61 -12.22
N ARG A 35 5.18 -4.47 -11.43
CA ARG A 35 4.20 -5.43 -11.96
C ARG A 35 2.93 -4.73 -12.42
N THR A 36 2.33 -5.29 -13.47
CA THR A 36 1.03 -4.87 -13.98
C THR A 36 0.04 -6.01 -13.83
N ILE A 37 -1.09 -5.74 -13.18
CA ILE A 37 -2.16 -6.71 -12.94
C ILE A 37 -3.42 -6.20 -13.61
N ILE A 38 -4.09 -7.06 -14.38
CA ILE A 38 -5.37 -6.75 -15.01
C ILE A 38 -6.46 -7.47 -14.22
N THR A 39 -7.44 -6.72 -13.75
CA THR A 39 -8.56 -7.24 -12.97
C THR A 39 -9.86 -6.59 -13.43
N THR A 40 -10.99 -7.26 -13.26
CA THR A 40 -12.32 -6.67 -13.44
C THR A 40 -12.81 -5.95 -12.19
N ASN A 41 -12.13 -6.16 -11.06
CA ASN A 41 -12.54 -5.56 -9.79
C ASN A 41 -12.14 -4.07 -9.72
N ILE A 42 -13.16 -3.21 -9.78
CA ILE A 42 -13.02 -1.75 -9.67
C ILE A 42 -12.82 -1.25 -8.23
N ALA A 43 -12.97 -2.08 -7.20
CA ALA A 43 -12.86 -1.65 -5.80
C ALA A 43 -11.43 -1.28 -5.40
N TYR A 44 -10.41 -1.82 -6.09
CA TYR A 44 -9.01 -1.51 -5.80
C TYR A 44 -8.70 -0.05 -6.13
N LYS A 45 -8.17 0.67 -5.14
CA LYS A 45 -7.82 2.09 -5.25
C LYS A 45 -6.30 2.28 -5.27
N PRO A 46 -5.79 3.31 -5.97
CA PRO A 46 -4.40 3.73 -5.80
C PRO A 46 -4.07 4.03 -4.33
N LYS A 47 -2.79 3.94 -3.97
CA LYS A 47 -2.24 4.15 -2.61
C LYS A 47 -2.54 3.03 -1.61
N ALA A 48 -3.55 2.21 -1.85
CA ALA A 48 -3.78 0.97 -1.11
C ALA A 48 -2.72 -0.08 -1.46
N SER A 49 -2.66 -1.15 -0.65
CA SER A 49 -1.76 -2.28 -0.89
C SER A 49 -2.55 -3.56 -1.17
N ILE A 50 -1.90 -4.49 -1.85
CA ILE A 50 -2.47 -5.78 -2.23
C ILE A 50 -1.47 -6.87 -1.89
N LYS A 51 -1.97 -7.98 -1.37
CA LYS A 51 -1.19 -9.21 -1.22
C LYS A 51 -1.27 -9.98 -2.53
N LEU A 52 -0.14 -10.16 -3.17
CA LEU A 52 0.00 -10.90 -4.42
C LEU A 52 0.59 -12.26 -4.14
N ASP A 53 -0.03 -13.27 -4.73
CA ASP A 53 0.63 -14.55 -4.96
C ASP A 53 1.71 -14.35 -6.03
N LEU A 54 2.93 -14.81 -5.76
CA LEU A 54 4.06 -14.69 -6.68
C LEU A 54 4.08 -15.78 -7.75
N GLU A 55 3.48 -16.94 -7.48
CA GLU A 55 3.42 -18.09 -8.39
C GLU A 55 2.31 -17.90 -9.43
N GLU A 56 1.10 -17.57 -8.96
CA GLU A 56 -0.07 -17.38 -9.83
C GLU A 56 -0.22 -15.93 -10.32
N ASN A 57 0.48 -14.98 -9.70
CA ASN A 57 0.36 -13.54 -9.96
C ASN A 57 -1.07 -13.01 -9.75
N VAL A 58 -1.79 -13.59 -8.78
CA VAL A 58 -3.18 -13.26 -8.44
C VAL A 58 -3.24 -12.45 -7.14
N ILE A 59 -4.21 -11.54 -7.04
CA ILE A 59 -4.48 -10.76 -5.83
C ILE A 59 -5.23 -11.64 -4.82
N LYS A 60 -4.59 -11.95 -3.69
CA LYS A 60 -5.20 -12.71 -2.58
C LYS A 60 -5.97 -11.80 -1.62
N GLU A 61 -5.38 -10.68 -1.24
CA GLU A 61 -5.94 -9.77 -0.22
C GLU A 61 -5.75 -8.30 -0.60
N TYR A 62 -6.60 -7.43 -0.05
CA TYR A 62 -6.58 -6.00 -0.29
C TYR A 62 -6.58 -5.21 1.01
N PHE A 63 -5.61 -4.31 1.12
CA PHE A 63 -5.33 -3.48 2.28
C PHE A 63 -5.58 -2.01 1.92
N PRO A 64 -6.81 -1.50 2.18
CA PRO A 64 -7.15 -0.12 1.88
C PRO A 64 -6.37 0.85 2.78
N LEU A 65 -6.10 2.05 2.27
CA LEU A 65 -5.46 3.11 3.05
C LEU A 65 -6.51 3.82 3.92
N GLU A 66 -6.69 3.33 5.15
CA GLU A 66 -7.74 3.78 6.08
C GLU A 66 -7.20 3.93 7.51
N LYS A 67 -7.94 4.71 8.33
CA LYS A 67 -7.61 4.88 9.75
C LYS A 67 -7.60 3.52 10.46
N GLY A 68 -6.61 3.31 11.31
CA GLY A 68 -6.46 2.10 12.11
C GLY A 68 -5.65 0.99 11.46
N ARG A 69 -5.28 1.14 10.18
CA ARG A 69 -4.35 0.21 9.52
C ARG A 69 -2.91 0.46 9.93
N GLU A 70 -2.10 -0.58 9.84
CA GLU A 70 -0.66 -0.54 10.05
C GLU A 70 0.05 -0.32 8.71
N VAL A 71 1.09 0.50 8.77
CA VAL A 71 1.94 0.80 7.62
C VAL A 71 3.40 0.59 7.96
N LEU A 72 4.13 0.10 6.98
CA LEU A 72 5.59 0.13 6.97
C LEU A 72 6.04 1.44 6.32
N VAL A 73 6.88 2.19 7.02
CA VAL A 73 7.51 3.39 6.47
C VAL A 73 8.72 2.99 5.63
N ILE A 74 8.67 3.25 4.33
CA ILE A 74 9.70 2.87 3.35
C ILE A 74 10.64 4.03 2.96
N GLY A 75 10.41 5.23 3.49
CA GLY A 75 11.20 6.42 3.13
C GLY A 75 11.09 7.56 4.14
N GLY A 76 12.05 8.46 4.11
CA GLY A 76 12.14 9.61 5.02
C GLY A 76 12.87 9.30 6.33
N LYS A 77 12.67 10.16 7.33
CA LYS A 77 13.37 10.08 8.63
C LYS A 77 13.00 8.84 9.46
N HIS A 78 11.78 8.34 9.28
CA HIS A 78 11.18 7.25 10.06
C HIS A 78 11.23 5.90 9.31
N ILE A 79 12.16 5.73 8.37
CA ILE A 79 12.26 4.52 7.54
C ILE A 79 12.46 3.25 8.38
N GLY A 80 11.76 2.17 8.03
CA GLY A 80 11.81 0.88 8.70
C GLY A 80 10.84 0.72 9.88
N GLN A 81 10.18 1.79 10.30
CA GLN A 81 9.21 1.77 11.40
C GLN A 81 7.86 1.21 10.94
N ILE A 82 7.19 0.51 11.85
CA ILE A 82 5.81 0.04 11.68
C ILE A 82 4.93 0.92 12.56
N ALA A 83 4.01 1.64 11.93
CA ALA A 83 3.17 2.60 12.63
C ALA A 83 1.70 2.46 12.22
N LYS A 84 0.80 2.89 13.10
CA LYS A 84 -0.64 2.85 12.86
C LYS A 84 -1.15 4.18 12.33
N ILE A 85 -2.06 4.15 11.36
CA ILE A 85 -2.68 5.35 10.81
C ILE A 85 -3.70 5.92 11.80
N GLU A 86 -3.43 7.11 12.33
CA GLU A 86 -4.34 7.86 13.22
C GLU A 86 -5.30 8.74 12.43
N SER A 87 -4.79 9.42 11.39
CA SER A 87 -5.61 10.27 10.54
C SER A 87 -4.99 10.44 9.15
N ILE A 88 -5.86 10.68 8.16
CA ILE A 88 -5.46 10.97 6.79
C ILE A 88 -6.00 12.35 6.45
N LYS A 89 -5.10 13.32 6.26
CA LYS A 89 -5.43 14.65 5.78
C LYS A 89 -5.41 14.60 4.24
N PRO A 90 -6.55 14.80 3.56
CA PRO A 90 -6.61 14.72 2.11
C PRO A 90 -5.72 15.79 1.47
N SER A 91 -5.14 15.45 0.32
CA SER A 91 -4.42 16.42 -0.50
C SER A 91 -5.38 17.49 -1.03
N ASN A 92 -4.93 18.74 -1.05
CA ASN A 92 -5.61 19.83 -1.72
C ASN A 92 -4.66 20.44 -2.77
N MET A 93 -5.10 21.48 -3.48
CA MET A 93 -4.31 22.11 -4.55
C MET A 93 -2.96 22.68 -4.06
N GLN A 94 -2.83 22.95 -2.77
CA GLN A 94 -1.64 23.56 -2.15
C GLN A 94 -0.77 22.56 -1.37
N ARG A 95 -1.31 21.40 -0.98
CA ARG A 95 -0.65 20.46 -0.05
C ARG A 95 -0.85 19.01 -0.48
N GLN A 96 0.22 18.24 -0.37
CA GLN A 96 0.18 16.79 -0.55
C GLN A 96 -0.61 16.12 0.58
N MET A 97 -1.01 14.86 0.36
CA MET A 97 -1.74 14.08 1.36
C MET A 97 -0.79 13.79 2.53
N LEU A 98 -1.20 14.21 3.73
CA LEU A 98 -0.45 13.98 4.95
C LEU A 98 -1.11 12.89 5.76
N ILE A 99 -0.31 11.94 6.23
CA ILE A 99 -0.76 10.78 6.98
C ILE A 99 -0.12 10.88 8.36
N GLN A 100 -0.96 11.00 9.38
CA GLN A 100 -0.53 11.00 10.76
C GLN A 100 -0.41 9.54 11.22
N LEU A 101 0.80 9.20 11.65
CA LEU A 101 1.17 7.88 12.10
C LEU A 101 1.52 7.92 13.58
N LYS A 102 1.21 6.81 14.26
CA LYS A 102 1.52 6.60 15.66
C LYS A 102 2.30 5.31 15.84
N GLU A 103 3.46 5.41 16.46
CA GLU A 103 4.30 4.28 16.83
C GLU A 103 4.66 4.41 18.31
N SER A 104 4.23 3.45 19.14
CA SER A 104 4.60 3.37 20.57
C SER A 104 4.46 4.68 21.37
N GLY A 105 3.48 5.52 21.01
CA GLY A 105 3.21 6.81 21.66
C GLY A 105 3.89 8.03 21.04
N ILE A 106 4.73 7.84 20.01
CA ILE A 106 5.31 8.91 19.20
C ILE A 106 4.42 9.12 17.98
N ASP A 107 3.88 10.33 17.86
CA ASP A 107 3.10 10.75 16.71
C ASP A 107 4.02 11.47 15.71
N PHE A 108 3.96 11.09 14.45
CA PHE A 108 4.69 11.75 13.37
C PHE A 108 3.87 11.80 12.08
N GLU A 109 4.26 12.68 11.17
CA GLU A 109 3.59 12.84 9.88
C GLU A 109 4.49 12.37 8.74
N THR A 110 3.87 11.72 7.75
CA THR A 110 4.55 11.34 6.51
C THR A 110 3.64 11.53 5.31
N THR A 111 4.20 11.41 4.12
CA THR A 111 3.44 11.48 2.87
C THR A 111 3.01 10.10 2.43
N GLU A 112 2.03 10.04 1.53
CA GLU A 112 1.57 8.77 1.00
C GLU A 112 2.70 8.01 0.31
N LYS A 113 3.71 8.66 -0.28
CA LYS A 113 4.78 7.99 -1.04
C LYS A 113 5.68 7.12 -0.15
N ASN A 114 5.82 7.50 1.11
CA ASN A 114 6.76 6.90 2.05
C ASN A 114 6.17 5.75 2.86
N ILE A 115 4.96 5.30 2.55
CA ILE A 115 4.28 4.24 3.31
C ILE A 115 3.80 3.10 2.43
N VAL A 116 3.73 1.90 3.01
CA VAL A 116 3.07 0.72 2.45
C VAL A 116 2.14 0.16 3.52
N VAL A 117 0.87 -0.07 3.17
CA VAL A 117 -0.12 -0.66 4.10
C VAL A 117 0.14 -2.16 4.18
N ILE A 118 0.27 -2.69 5.39
CA ILE A 118 0.63 -4.09 5.61
C ILE A 118 -0.52 -4.95 6.15
N ASN A 119 -1.63 -4.33 6.60
CA ASN A 119 -2.80 -5.05 7.10
C ASN A 119 -4.13 -4.41 6.72
#